data_AF-A0A9X2Y3T4-F1
#
_entry.id   AF-A0A9X2Y3T4-F1
#
_cell.length_a   1.000
_cell.length_b   1.000
_cell.length_c   1.000
_cell.angle_alpha   90.00
_cell.angle_beta   90.00
_cell.angle_gamma   90.00
#
_symmetry.space_group_name_H-M   'P 1'
#
loop_
_entity.id
_entity.type
_entity.pdbx_description
1 polymer ?
#
loop_
_entity_poly.entity_id
_entity_poly.type
_entity_poly.pdbx_seq_one_letter_code
_entity_poly.pdbx_strand_id
1 'polypeptide(L)'
;MESTISALAVLVALSAWHLRNRRHPGWLASSDGRFFVFCGYALVAIAAYWLQTAPTATTWEWAFGNLWALAAMVAFVLGFGHLNRVTAEHAWAAQRVESLEHSDAAAN
;
A
#
# COMPACT_ATOMS: atom_id res chain seq x y z
N MET A 1 -22.36 19.57 7.21
CA MET A 1 -20.99 20.03 7.57
C MET A 1 -20.12 18.88 8.03
N GLU A 2 -20.59 17.99 8.92
CA GLU A 2 -19.81 16.85 9.41
C GLU A 2 -19.27 15.93 8.29
N SER A 3 -20.09 15.61 7.29
CA SER A 3 -19.65 14.80 6.13
C SER A 3 -18.51 15.45 5.33
N THR A 4 -18.50 16.77 5.21
CA THR A 4 -17.40 17.51 4.55
C THR A 4 -16.11 17.42 5.35
N ILE A 5 -16.20 17.53 6.68
CA ILE A 5 -15.04 17.46 7.58
C ILE A 5 -14.41 16.06 7.53
N SER A 6 -15.22 15.00 7.60
CA SER A 6 -14.72 13.62 7.48
C SER A 6 -14.10 13.34 6.12
N ALA A 7 -14.69 13.84 5.02
CA ALA A 7 -14.12 13.65 3.69
C ALA A 7 -12.73 14.31 3.60
N LEU A 8 -12.60 15.55 4.10
CA LEU A 8 -11.30 16.23 4.17
C LEU A 8 -10.31 15.47 5.05
N ALA A 9 -10.74 14.95 6.21
CA ALA A 9 -9.87 14.18 7.09
C ALA A 9 -9.35 12.91 6.41
N VAL A 10 -10.21 12.16 5.69
CA VAL A 10 -9.81 10.97 4.93
C VAL A 10 -8.83 11.35 3.81
N LEU A 11 -9.09 12.43 3.07
CA LEU A 11 -8.19 12.89 2.01
C LEU A 11 -6.82 13.30 2.55
N VAL A 12 -6.77 14.04 3.66
CA VAL A 12 -5.51 14.44 4.31
C VAL A 12 -4.75 13.22 4.82
N ALA A 13 -5.43 12.29 5.49
CA ALA A 13 -4.83 11.06 5.99
C ALA A 13 -4.25 10.20 4.87
N LEU A 14 -5.02 9.97 3.79
CA LEU A 14 -4.56 9.21 2.63
C LEU A 14 -3.43 9.91 1.89
N SER A 15 -3.46 11.23 1.78
CA SER A 15 -2.39 12.00 1.13
C SER A 15 -1.08 11.94 1.92
N ALA A 16 -1.16 12.12 3.24
CA ALA A 16 0.00 11.99 4.13
C ALA A 16 0.56 10.57 4.10
N TRP A 17 -0.32 9.57 4.14
CA TRP A 17 0.05 8.16 4.00
C TRP A 17 0.72 7.88 2.65
N HIS A 18 0.18 8.43 1.55
CA HIS A 18 0.75 8.27 0.22
C HIS A 18 2.16 8.86 0.14
N LEU A 19 2.37 10.06 0.69
CA LEU A 19 3.68 10.69 0.72
C LEU A 19 4.71 9.83 1.49
N ARG A 20 4.29 9.22 2.61
CA ARG A 20 5.12 8.27 3.36
C ARG A 20 5.42 7.02 2.54
N ASN A 21 4.41 6.43 1.88
CA ASN A 21 4.57 5.23 1.05
C ASN A 21 5.50 5.43 -0.14
N ARG A 22 5.50 6.61 -0.76
CA ARG A 22 6.40 6.94 -1.88
C ARG A 22 7.88 6.89 -1.50
N ARG A 23 8.21 7.00 -0.21
CA ARG A 23 9.59 6.87 0.28
C ARG A 23 10.05 5.42 0.39
N HIS A 24 9.18 4.44 0.11
CA HIS A 24 9.54 3.03 0.18
C HIS A 24 10.59 2.70 -0.91
N PRO A 25 11.70 1.99 -0.58
CA PRO A 25 12.76 1.71 -1.54
C PRO A 25 12.29 0.94 -2.79
N GLY A 26 11.34 0.03 -2.61
CA GLY A 26 10.72 -0.73 -3.71
C GLY A 26 9.71 0.04 -4.56
N TRP A 27 9.39 1.29 -4.22
CA TRP A 27 8.28 2.03 -4.84
C TRP A 27 8.44 2.21 -6.34
N LEU A 28 9.64 2.60 -6.80
CA LEU A 28 9.89 2.76 -8.23
C LEU A 28 10.16 1.43 -8.95
N ALA A 29 10.52 0.39 -8.20
CA ALA A 29 10.94 -0.90 -8.75
C ALA A 29 9.78 -1.90 -8.96
N SER A 30 8.67 -1.76 -8.23
CA SER A 30 7.51 -2.67 -8.34
C SER A 30 6.26 -1.97 -8.90
N SER A 31 5.90 -2.27 -10.16
CA SER A 31 4.63 -1.84 -10.75
C SER A 31 3.42 -2.45 -10.05
N ASP A 32 3.50 -3.74 -9.71
CA ASP A 32 2.41 -4.48 -9.07
C ASP A 32 2.17 -3.99 -7.65
N GLY A 33 3.24 -3.73 -6.89
CA GLY A 33 3.15 -3.15 -5.56
C GLY A 33 2.45 -1.79 -5.57
N ARG A 34 2.78 -0.94 -6.56
CA ARG A 34 2.07 0.33 -6.77
C ARG A 34 0.62 0.14 -7.13
N PHE A 35 0.31 -0.78 -8.05
CA PHE A 35 -1.06 -1.06 -8.48
C PHE A 35 -1.95 -1.44 -7.28
N PHE A 36 -1.53 -2.41 -6.48
CA PHE A 36 -2.27 -2.84 -5.29
C PHE A 36 -2.43 -1.73 -4.25
N VAL A 37 -1.41 -0.88 -4.04
CA VAL A 37 -1.52 0.27 -3.15
C VAL A 37 -2.54 1.30 -3.67
N PHE A 38 -2.54 1.59 -4.98
CA PHE A 38 -3.53 2.50 -5.57
C PHE A 38 -4.95 1.92 -5.50
N CYS A 39 -5.12 0.63 -5.76
CA CYS A 39 -6.38 -0.07 -5.52
C CYS A 39 -6.82 0.07 -4.06
N GLY A 40 -5.91 -0.12 -3.11
CA GLY A 40 -6.18 0.08 -1.69
C GLY A 40 -6.75 1.46 -1.37
N TYR A 41 -6.19 2.54 -1.92
CA TYR A 41 -6.73 3.90 -1.72
C TYR A 41 -8.15 4.06 -2.25
N ALA A 42 -8.45 3.51 -3.43
CA ALA A 42 -9.79 3.55 -4.00
C ALA A 42 -10.78 2.78 -3.12
N LEU A 43 -10.38 1.60 -2.62
CA LEU A 43 -11.20 0.78 -1.74
C LEU A 43 -11.46 1.46 -0.39
N VAL A 44 -10.48 2.19 0.18
CA VAL A 44 -10.70 3.00 1.40
C VAL A 44 -11.71 4.12 1.14
N ALA A 45 -11.64 4.80 0.00
CA ALA A 45 -12.60 5.84 -0.34
C ALA A 45 -14.03 5.28 -0.46
N ILE A 46 -14.18 4.12 -1.10
CA ILE A 46 -15.47 3.40 -1.20
C ILE A 46 -15.95 2.98 0.20
N ALA A 47 -15.08 2.43 1.05
CA ALA A 47 -15.42 2.05 2.41
C ALA A 47 -15.89 3.24 3.25
N ALA A 48 -15.16 4.36 3.18
CA ALA A 48 -15.51 5.60 3.89
C ALA A 48 -16.87 6.14 3.46
N TYR A 49 -17.18 6.09 2.16
CA TYR A 49 -18.50 6.47 1.65
C TYR A 49 -19.60 5.62 2.28
N TRP A 50 -19.51 4.30 2.19
CA TRP A 50 -20.54 3.40 2.72
C TRP A 50 -20.74 3.52 4.22
N LEU A 51 -19.64 3.65 4.98
CA LEU A 51 -19.70 3.83 6.44
C LEU A 51 -20.32 5.17 6.83
N GLN A 52 -20.10 6.22 6.04
CA GLN A 52 -20.70 7.53 6.26
C GLN A 52 -22.20 7.55 5.92
N THR A 53 -22.61 6.79 4.91
CA THR A 53 -24.03 6.67 4.55
C THR A 53 -24.82 5.73 5.46
N ALA A 54 -24.14 4.92 6.27
CA ALA A 54 -24.78 3.95 7.15
C ALA A 54 -25.56 4.65 8.28
N PRO A 55 -26.90 4.44 8.39
CA PRO A 55 -27.70 5.07 9.44
C PRO A 55 -27.38 4.55 10.84
N THR A 56 -27.04 3.26 10.96
CA THR A 56 -26.64 2.61 12.21
C THR A 56 -25.60 1.52 11.93
N ALA A 57 -24.96 1.02 12.99
CA ALA A 57 -23.95 -0.05 12.90
C ALA A 57 -24.53 -1.45 12.58
N THR A 58 -25.84 -1.56 12.33
CA THR A 58 -26.52 -2.84 12.06
C THR A 58 -27.13 -2.90 10.66
N THR A 59 -27.01 -1.84 9.86
CA THR A 59 -27.54 -1.84 8.50
C THR A 59 -26.57 -2.46 7.49
N TRP A 60 -27.08 -2.79 6.32
CA TRP A 60 -26.30 -3.40 5.24
C TRP A 60 -25.20 -2.46 4.72
N GLU A 61 -25.42 -1.14 4.73
CA GLU A 61 -24.39 -0.14 4.34
C GLU A 61 -23.16 -0.24 5.23
N TRP A 62 -23.35 -0.46 6.54
CA TRP A 62 -22.25 -0.67 7.48
C TRP A 62 -21.48 -1.94 7.14
N ALA A 63 -22.18 -3.04 6.84
CA ALA A 63 -21.54 -4.31 6.45
C ALA A 63 -20.73 -4.16 5.15
N PHE A 64 -21.28 -3.48 4.14
CA PHE A 64 -20.59 -3.18 2.88
C PHE A 64 -19.36 -2.30 3.11
N GLY A 65 -19.46 -1.27 3.95
CA GLY A 65 -18.34 -0.42 4.30
C GLY A 65 -17.18 -1.21 4.91
N ASN A 66 -17.47 -2.11 5.85
CA ASN A 66 -16.46 -2.98 6.46
C ASN A 66 -15.88 -4.00 5.47
N LEU A 67 -16.69 -4.55 4.56
CA LEU A 67 -16.22 -5.44 3.51
C LEU A 67 -15.19 -4.75 2.61
N TRP A 68 -15.47 -3.52 2.19
CA TRP A 68 -14.54 -2.72 1.39
C TRP A 68 -13.30 -2.31 2.18
N ALA A 69 -13.42 -2.05 3.49
CA ALA A 69 -12.28 -1.80 4.36
C ALA A 69 -11.36 -3.03 4.47
N LEU A 70 -11.93 -4.23 4.57
CA LEU A 70 -11.17 -5.49 4.57
C LEU A 70 -10.49 -5.71 3.22
N ALA A 71 -11.19 -5.47 2.11
CA ALA A 71 -10.60 -5.54 0.77
C ALA A 71 -9.43 -4.56 0.61
N ALA A 72 -9.56 -3.34 1.14
CA ALA A 72 -8.48 -2.36 1.15
C ALA A 72 -7.27 -2.87 1.94
N MET A 73 -7.49 -3.47 3.12
CA MET A 73 -6.42 -4.06 3.93
C MET A 73 -5.67 -5.14 3.14
N VAL A 74 -6.39 -6.05 2.48
CA VAL A 74 -5.79 -7.11 1.65
C VAL A 74 -4.97 -6.51 0.50
N ALA A 75 -5.52 -5.50 -0.20
CA ALA A 75 -4.81 -4.80 -1.26
C ALA A 75 -3.50 -4.16 -0.75
N PHE A 76 -3.52 -3.51 0.41
CA PHE A 76 -2.29 -2.96 0.99
C PHE A 76 -1.28 -4.05 1.37
N VAL A 77 -1.71 -5.14 2.01
CA VAL A 77 -0.83 -6.26 2.38
C VAL A 77 -0.14 -6.84 1.15
N LEU A 78 -0.90 -7.10 0.08
CA LEU A 78 -0.34 -7.57 -1.19
C LEU A 78 0.62 -6.54 -1.78
N GLY A 79 0.21 -5.27 -1.85
CA GLY A 79 1.04 -4.19 -2.38
C GLY A 79 2.39 -4.05 -1.67
N PHE A 80 2.39 -4.03 -0.34
CA PHE A 80 3.63 -3.98 0.44
C PHE A 80 4.44 -5.29 0.34
N GLY A 81 3.79 -6.44 0.23
CA GLY A 81 4.45 -7.71 -0.06
C GLY A 81 5.25 -7.66 -1.37
N HIS A 82 4.65 -7.15 -2.45
CA HIS A 82 5.32 -6.96 -3.73
C HIS A 82 6.48 -5.95 -3.65
N LEU A 83 6.27 -4.83 -2.94
CA LEU A 83 7.32 -3.82 -2.74
C LEU A 83 8.53 -4.40 -1.99
N ASN A 84 8.30 -5.17 -0.93
CA ASN A 84 9.35 -5.81 -0.13
C ASN A 84 10.08 -6.91 -0.90
N ARG A 85 9.35 -7.69 -1.70
CA ARG A 85 9.94 -8.76 -2.51
C ARG A 85 10.94 -8.21 -3.52
N VAL A 86 10.57 -7.16 -4.25
CA VAL A 86 11.47 -6.54 -5.22
C VAL A 86 12.71 -5.96 -4.54
N THR A 87 12.60 -5.35 -3.37
CA THR A 87 13.78 -4.87 -2.62
C THR A 87 14.70 -6.01 -2.18
N ALA A 88 14.14 -7.14 -1.75
CA ALA A 88 14.92 -8.30 -1.34
C ALA A 88 15.66 -8.93 -2.53
N GLU A 89 14.99 -9.03 -3.69
CA GLU A 89 15.58 -9.54 -4.93
C GLU A 89 16.76 -8.67 -5.39
N HIS A 90 16.63 -7.34 -5.32
CA HIS A 90 17.73 -6.42 -5.67
C HIS A 90 18.90 -6.52 -4.68
N ALA A 91 18.63 -6.63 -3.39
CA ALA A 91 19.68 -6.82 -2.38
C ALA A 91 20.46 -8.12 -2.60
N TRP A 92 19.76 -9.22 -2.91
CA TRP A 92 20.38 -10.51 -3.19
C TRP A 92 21.22 -10.47 -4.48
N ALA A 93 20.72 -9.82 -5.54
CA ALA A 93 21.47 -9.65 -6.77
C ALA A 93 22.75 -8.83 -6.57
N ALA A 94 22.69 -7.74 -5.79
CA ALA A 94 23.84 -6.91 -5.47
C ALA A 94 24.92 -7.69 -4.71
N GLN A 95 24.54 -8.45 -3.68
CA GLN A 95 25.46 -9.31 -2.92
C GLN A 95 26.15 -10.35 -3.81
N ARG A 96 25.43 -10.92 -4.78
CA ARG A 96 26.01 -11.88 -5.71
C ARG A 96 27.08 -11.24 -6.59
N VAL A 97 26.85 -10.03 -7.10
CA VAL A 97 27.84 -9.31 -7.91
C VAL A 97 29.08 -8.96 -7.08
N GLU A 98 28.89 -8.45 -5.87
CA GLU A 98 29.98 -8.09 -4.96
C GLU A 98 30.86 -9.32 -4.59
N SER A 99 30.24 -10.48 -4.41
CA SER A 99 30.98 -11.73 -4.12
C SER A 99 31.86 -12.21 -5.28
N LEU A 100 31.49 -11.89 -6.52
CA LEU A 100 32.29 -12.23 -7.70
C LEU A 100 33.53 -11.33 -7.81
N GLU A 101 33.35 -10.01 -7.61
CA GLU A 101 34.45 -9.04 -7.61
C GLU A 101 35.49 -9.38 -6.53
N HIS A 102 35.05 -9.75 -5.33
CA HIS A 102 35.96 -10.16 -4.26
C HIS A 102 36.74 -11.45 -4.58
N SER A 103 36.12 -12.39 -5.31
CA SER A 103 36.77 -13.65 -5.71
C SER A 103 37.84 -13.42 -6.78
N ASP A 104 37.58 -12.53 -7.75
CA ASP A 104 38.54 -12.17 -8.80
C ASP A 104 39.75 -11.38 -8.24
N ALA A 105 39.52 -10.54 -7.22
CA ALA A 105 40.58 -9.79 -6.54
C ALA A 105 41.50 -10.68 -5.68
N ALA A 106 40.99 -11.80 -5.14
CA ALA A 106 41.78 -12.75 -4.35
C ALA A 106 42.54 -13.78 -5.20
N ALA A 107 42.19 -13.91 -6.49
CA ALA A 107 42.81 -14.85 -7.42
C ALA A 107 43.98 -14.26 -8.22
N ASN A 108 44.21 -12.94 -8.12
CA ASN A 108 45.36 -12.22 -8.71
C ASN A 108 46.39 -11.86 -7.64
#